data_AF-Q2NGZ0-F1
#
_entry.id   AF-Q2NGZ0-F1
#
_cell.length_a   1.000
_cell.length_b   1.000
_cell.length_c   1.000
_cell.angle_alpha   90.00
_cell.angle_beta   90.00
_cell.angle_gamma   90.00
#
_symmetry.space_group_name_H-M   'P 1'
#
loop_
_entity.id
_entity.type
_entity.pdbx_description
1 polymer ?
#
loop_
_entity_poly.entity_id
_entity_poly.type
_entity_poly.pdbx_seq_one_letter_code
_entity_poly.pdbx_strand_id
1 'polypeptide(L)'
;MKAKYRKIAVGGTFDKLHKGHEALLDAAFTMADEVLIGITSDDFASMKNHVIEPCEVRITKLKSIIKPYNKKYIIKKIMDSNGTADTDKNLDAIVVSKETEKSAIEINKIRCENGLNPLDIIIIEWILADDGVPISSTRIRKGEIDQKGTLL
;
A
#
# COMPACT_ATOMS: atom_id res chain seq x y z
N MET A 1 13.27 6.75 -18.78
CA MET A 1 13.81 5.50 -18.21
C MET A 1 12.77 4.41 -18.38
N LYS A 2 13.17 3.20 -18.76
CA LYS A 2 12.26 2.06 -18.87
C LYS A 2 11.96 1.56 -17.45
N ALA A 3 10.69 1.31 -17.13
CA ALA A 3 10.33 0.72 -15.84
C ALA A 3 10.96 -0.68 -15.69
N LYS A 4 11.27 -1.07 -14.44
CA LYS A 4 11.83 -2.40 -14.14
C LYS A 4 10.76 -3.48 -14.31
N TYR A 5 9.53 -3.17 -13.90
CA TYR A 5 8.39 -4.09 -13.92
C TYR A 5 7.31 -3.62 -14.88
N ARG A 6 6.57 -4.56 -15.46
CA ARG A 6 5.39 -4.23 -16.26
C ARG A 6 4.23 -3.87 -15.35
N LYS A 7 3.98 -4.68 -14.31
CA LYS A 7 2.89 -4.47 -13.36
C LYS A 7 3.32 -4.76 -11.93
N ILE A 8 3.06 -3.81 -11.03
CA ILE A 8 3.38 -3.93 -9.61
C ILE A 8 2.14 -3.74 -8.75
N ALA A 9 2.06 -4.47 -7.64
CA ALA A 9 1.01 -4.29 -6.65
C ALA A 9 1.49 -3.44 -5.47
N VAL A 10 0.59 -2.65 -4.89
CA VAL A 10 0.76 -2.00 -3.59
C VAL A 10 -0.57 -2.04 -2.86
N GLY A 11 -0.57 -2.47 -1.60
CA GLY A 11 -1.76 -2.67 -0.79
C GLY A 11 -1.76 -1.84 0.48
N GLY A 12 -2.93 -1.38 0.91
CA GLY A 12 -3.04 -0.67 2.18
C GLY A 12 -4.47 -0.29 2.55
N THR A 13 -4.66 0.04 3.82
CA THR A 13 -5.91 0.68 4.25
C THR A 13 -5.98 2.11 3.69
N PHE A 14 -4.84 2.80 3.59
CA PHE A 14 -4.76 4.21 3.18
C PHE A 14 -5.65 5.13 4.02
N ASP A 15 -5.77 4.80 5.31
CA ASP A 15 -6.43 5.64 6.30
C ASP A 15 -5.44 6.69 6.82
N LYS A 16 -5.89 7.93 7.02
CA LYS A 16 -5.01 9.06 7.39
C LYS A 16 -3.73 9.06 6.54
N LEU A 17 -3.88 9.12 5.22
CA LEU A 17 -2.78 9.17 4.26
C LEU A 17 -1.66 10.11 4.74
N HIS A 18 -0.44 9.59 4.72
CA HIS A 18 0.75 10.17 5.35
C HIS A 18 2.00 9.75 4.58
N LYS A 19 3.15 10.33 4.92
CA LYS A 19 4.42 10.13 4.18
C LYS A 19 4.85 8.67 4.02
N GLY A 20 4.58 7.81 5.00
CA GLY A 20 4.77 6.37 4.85
C GLY A 20 3.97 5.74 3.69
N HIS A 21 2.70 6.12 3.50
CA HIS A 21 1.90 5.66 2.35
C HIS A 21 2.42 6.23 1.03
N GLU A 22 2.81 7.50 1.02
CA GLU A 22 3.38 8.16 -0.16
C GLU A 22 4.66 7.44 -0.62
N ALA A 23 5.55 7.04 0.29
CA ALA A 23 6.78 6.31 -0.05
C ALA A 23 6.50 4.95 -0.74
N LEU A 24 5.46 4.22 -0.31
CA LEU A 24 5.03 2.98 -0.97
C LEU A 24 4.53 3.24 -2.39
N LEU A 25 3.70 4.28 -2.56
CA LEU A 25 3.16 4.67 -3.85
C LEU A 25 4.28 5.17 -4.78
N ASP A 26 5.18 6.02 -4.30
CA ASP A 26 6.34 6.52 -5.03
C ASP A 26 7.19 5.38 -5.58
N ALA A 27 7.51 4.38 -4.75
CA ALA A 27 8.27 3.22 -5.18
C ALA A 27 7.54 2.44 -6.27
N ALA A 28 6.25 2.16 -6.08
CA ALA A 28 5.44 1.42 -7.06
C ALA A 28 5.37 2.17 -8.40
N PHE A 29 5.03 3.46 -8.37
CA PHE A 29 4.93 4.29 -9.58
C PHE A 29 6.29 4.53 -10.23
N THR A 30 7.40 4.53 -9.49
CA THR A 30 8.74 4.67 -10.09
C THR A 30 9.15 3.40 -10.83
N MET A 31 8.90 2.23 -10.24
CA MET A 31 9.46 0.96 -10.70
C MET A 31 8.65 0.25 -11.78
N ALA A 32 7.38 0.63 -12.00
CA ALA A 32 6.49 -0.06 -12.94
C ALA A 32 5.85 0.83 -14.01
N ASP A 33 5.41 0.20 -15.10
CA ASP A 33 4.57 0.83 -16.14
C ASP A 33 3.09 0.92 -15.71
N GLU A 34 2.61 -0.07 -14.97
CA GLU A 34 1.24 -0.14 -14.43
C GLU A 34 1.24 -0.49 -12.93
N VAL A 35 0.44 0.24 -12.15
CA VAL A 35 0.30 0.00 -10.69
C VAL A 35 -1.09 -0.52 -10.35
N LEU A 36 -1.16 -1.68 -9.69
CA LEU A 36 -2.36 -2.19 -9.04
C LEU A 36 -2.36 -1.73 -7.57
N ILE A 37 -3.32 -0.87 -7.21
CA ILE A 37 -3.47 -0.36 -5.84
C ILE A 37 -4.63 -1.08 -5.17
N GLY A 38 -4.34 -1.93 -4.20
CA GLY A 38 -5.31 -2.60 -3.36
C GLY A 38 -5.69 -1.74 -2.16
N ILE A 39 -6.95 -1.30 -2.09
CA ILE A 39 -7.48 -0.54 -0.95
C ILE A 39 -8.46 -1.39 -0.16
N THR A 40 -8.26 -1.51 1.15
CA THR A 40 -9.13 -2.37 1.99
C THR A 40 -10.58 -1.90 1.93
N SER A 41 -11.53 -2.83 1.90
CA SER A 41 -12.96 -2.56 2.08
C SER A 41 -13.24 -2.01 3.48
N ASP A 42 -14.45 -1.51 3.69
CA ASP A 42 -14.87 -1.05 5.02
C ASP A 42 -15.03 -2.23 5.98
N ASP A 43 -15.55 -3.37 5.52
CA ASP A 43 -15.66 -4.59 6.32
C ASP A 43 -14.28 -5.07 6.78
N PHE A 44 -13.31 -5.13 5.87
CA PHE A 44 -11.96 -5.57 6.22
C PHE A 44 -11.23 -4.54 7.09
N ALA A 45 -11.43 -3.24 6.83
CA ALA A 45 -10.86 -2.17 7.65
C ALA A 45 -11.47 -2.10 9.06
N SER A 46 -12.75 -2.48 9.21
CA SER A 46 -13.48 -2.46 10.49
C SER A 46 -12.96 -3.46 11.52
N MET A 47 -12.17 -4.46 11.08
CA MET A 47 -11.47 -5.37 11.99
C MET A 47 -10.38 -4.67 12.83
N LYS A 48 -10.06 -3.41 12.52
CA LYS A 48 -9.13 -2.60 13.33
C LYS A 48 -9.86 -1.98 14.53
N ASN A 49 -9.14 -1.79 15.63
CA ASN A 49 -9.67 -1.24 16.89
C ASN A 49 -10.01 0.26 16.85
N HIS A 50 -10.24 0.86 15.68
CA HIS A 50 -10.52 2.28 15.52
C HIS A 50 -11.36 2.57 14.27
N VAL A 51 -12.11 3.67 14.31
CA VAL A 51 -13.02 4.09 13.23
C VAL A 51 -12.24 4.52 12.00
N ILE A 52 -12.22 3.70 10.95
CA ILE A 52 -11.56 4.01 9.67
C ILE A 52 -12.47 4.89 8.79
N GLU A 53 -11.86 5.78 8.01
CA GLU A 53 -12.60 6.57 7.01
C GLU A 53 -13.28 5.64 5.97
N PRO A 54 -14.49 5.95 5.47
CA PRO A 54 -15.16 5.11 4.47
C PRO A 54 -14.31 4.89 3.22
N CYS A 55 -14.45 3.72 2.59
CA CYS A 55 -13.60 3.29 1.48
C CYS A 55 -13.61 4.29 0.32
N GLU A 56 -14.78 4.82 -0.03
CA GLU A 56 -14.92 5.82 -1.11
C GLU A 56 -14.23 7.15 -0.77
N VAL A 57 -14.17 7.53 0.52
CA VAL A 57 -13.41 8.72 0.96
C VAL A 57 -11.91 8.47 0.81
N ARG A 58 -11.44 7.28 1.23
CA ARG A 58 -10.04 6.88 1.08
C ARG A 58 -9.61 6.80 -0.39
N ILE A 59 -10.46 6.26 -1.26
CA ILE A 59 -10.24 6.22 -2.72
C ILE A 59 -10.11 7.63 -3.30
N THR A 60 -11.01 8.54 -2.92
CA THR A 60 -10.98 9.94 -3.38
C THR A 60 -9.67 10.64 -2.98
N LYS A 61 -9.25 10.48 -1.72
CA LYS A 61 -7.99 11.04 -1.23
C LYS A 61 -6.78 10.42 -1.93
N LEU A 62 -6.76 9.09 -2.08
CA LEU A 62 -5.72 8.36 -2.79
C LEU A 62 -5.58 8.85 -4.24
N LYS A 63 -6.69 8.99 -4.98
CA LYS A 63 -6.71 9.53 -6.34
C LYS A 63 -6.08 10.92 -6.43
N SER A 64 -6.28 11.75 -5.41
CA SER A 64 -5.68 13.09 -5.36
C SER A 64 -4.17 13.04 -5.21
N ILE A 65 -3.65 12.11 -4.39
CA ILE A 65 -2.21 11.92 -4.19
C ILE A 65 -1.53 11.32 -5.41
N ILE A 66 -2.16 10.36 -6.10
CA ILE A 66 -1.53 9.65 -7.22
C ILE A 66 -1.68 10.36 -8.57
N LYS A 67 -2.53 11.40 -8.64
CA LYS A 67 -2.74 12.20 -9.86
C LYS A 67 -1.44 12.70 -10.51
N PRO A 68 -0.42 13.17 -9.76
CA PRO A 68 0.82 13.69 -10.34
C PRO A 68 1.69 12.65 -11.06
N TYR A 69 1.58 11.35 -10.75
CA TYR A 69 2.45 10.33 -11.36
C TYR A 69 2.22 10.13 -12.86
N ASN A 70 1.03 10.49 -13.36
CA ASN A 70 0.68 10.40 -14.78
C ASN A 70 1.03 9.03 -15.43
N LYS A 71 0.76 7.94 -14.72
CA LYS A 71 1.01 6.54 -15.13
C LYS A 71 -0.26 5.71 -15.07
N LYS A 72 -0.25 4.54 -15.72
CA LYS A 72 -1.40 3.63 -15.70
C LYS A 72 -1.55 3.05 -14.30
N TYR A 73 -2.76 3.06 -13.76
CA TYR A 73 -3.07 2.42 -12.49
C TYR A 73 -4.48 1.85 -12.47
N ILE A 74 -4.69 0.87 -11.59
CA ILE A 74 -5.99 0.29 -11.27
C ILE A 74 -6.14 0.33 -9.76
N ILE A 75 -7.26 0.89 -9.26
CA ILE A 75 -7.62 0.78 -7.84
C ILE A 75 -8.61 -0.37 -7.70
N LYS A 76 -8.31 -1.33 -6.82
CA LYS A 76 -9.23 -2.42 -6.47
C LYS A 76 -9.53 -2.39 -4.98
N LYS A 77 -10.81 -2.52 -4.65
CA LYS A 77 -11.24 -2.82 -3.27
C LYS A 77 -10.83 -4.26 -2.94
N ILE A 78 -10.16 -4.46 -1.81
CA ILE A 78 -9.70 -5.78 -1.33
C ILE A 78 -10.44 -6.15 -0.05
N MET A 79 -10.84 -7.42 0.07
CA MET A 79 -11.62 -7.93 1.21
C MET A 79 -10.75 -8.69 2.23
N ASP A 80 -9.47 -8.91 1.91
CA ASP A 80 -8.48 -9.60 2.72
C ASP A 80 -7.07 -9.07 2.42
N SER A 81 -6.05 -9.67 3.04
CA SER A 81 -4.64 -9.28 2.88
C SER A 81 -4.04 -9.61 1.52
N ASN A 82 -4.61 -10.55 0.78
CA ASN A 82 -4.08 -11.04 -0.50
C ASN A 82 -4.63 -10.21 -1.66
N GLY A 83 -5.90 -9.81 -1.57
CA GLY A 83 -6.62 -9.10 -2.61
C GLY A 83 -6.72 -9.93 -3.90
N THR A 84 -5.93 -9.57 -4.90
CA THR A 84 -5.76 -10.40 -6.12
C THR A 84 -4.30 -10.71 -6.41
N ALA A 85 -3.40 -10.45 -5.46
CA ALA A 85 -1.96 -10.60 -5.67
C ALA A 85 -1.54 -12.07 -5.75
N ASP A 86 -2.29 -12.95 -5.12
CA ASP A 86 -2.10 -14.40 -5.08
C ASP A 86 -2.56 -15.13 -6.36
N THR A 87 -3.36 -14.46 -7.20
CA THR A 87 -4.02 -15.05 -8.36
C THR A 87 -3.77 -14.30 -9.68
N ASP A 88 -3.37 -13.02 -9.65
CA ASP A 88 -3.08 -12.24 -10.86
C ASP A 88 -1.73 -12.66 -11.47
N LYS A 89 -1.82 -13.34 -12.62
CA LYS A 89 -0.65 -13.84 -13.37
C LYS A 89 0.20 -12.74 -14.00
N ASN A 90 -0.33 -11.52 -14.11
CA ASN A 90 0.36 -10.41 -14.77
C ASN A 90 1.17 -9.55 -13.78
N LEU A 91 1.13 -9.85 -12.48
CA LEU A 91 1.94 -9.15 -11.48
C LEU A 91 3.36 -9.68 -11.47
N ASP A 92 4.31 -8.75 -11.52
CA ASP A 92 5.74 -9.05 -11.46
C ASP A 92 6.31 -8.81 -10.06
N ALA A 93 5.74 -7.86 -9.31
CA ALA A 93 6.28 -7.41 -8.03
C ALA A 93 5.18 -6.91 -7.07
N ILE A 94 5.52 -6.81 -5.79
CA ILE A 94 4.69 -6.20 -4.75
C ILE A 94 5.53 -5.27 -3.87
N VAL A 95 5.02 -4.06 -3.63
CA VAL A 95 5.60 -3.09 -2.69
C VAL A 95 4.89 -3.21 -1.35
N VAL A 96 5.68 -3.38 -0.29
CA VAL A 96 5.21 -3.49 1.09
C VAL A 96 6.05 -2.63 2.01
N SER A 97 5.50 -2.26 3.17
CA SER A 97 6.31 -1.72 4.26
C SER A 97 6.91 -2.87 5.06
N LYS A 98 7.86 -2.57 5.95
CA LYS A 98 8.31 -3.53 6.96
C LYS A 98 7.18 -4.13 7.80
N GLU A 99 6.04 -3.43 7.96
CA GLU A 99 4.87 -3.96 8.67
C GLU A 99 4.18 -5.07 7.89
N THR A 100 4.10 -4.95 6.56
CA THR A 100 3.34 -5.86 5.69
C THR A 100 4.22 -6.86 4.92
N GLU A 101 5.52 -6.93 5.23
CA GLU A 101 6.47 -7.89 4.64
C GLU A 101 6.00 -9.34 4.78
N LYS A 102 5.54 -9.74 5.98
CA LYS A 102 5.03 -11.10 6.22
C LYS A 102 3.85 -11.47 5.32
N SER A 103 2.98 -10.51 5.02
CA SER A 103 1.85 -10.73 4.11
C SER A 103 2.33 -10.99 2.67
N ALA A 104 3.36 -10.28 2.18
CA ALA A 104 3.93 -10.54 0.86
C ALA A 104 4.57 -11.93 0.76
N ILE A 105 5.21 -12.39 1.83
CA ILE A 105 5.79 -13.74 1.90
C ILE A 105 4.68 -14.80 1.81
N GLU A 106 3.58 -14.64 2.55
CA GLU A 106 2.45 -15.57 2.49
C GLU A 106 1.76 -15.54 1.12
N ILE A 107 1.61 -14.36 0.51
CA ILE A 107 1.11 -14.24 -0.87
C ILE A 107 1.97 -15.07 -1.82
N ASN A 108 3.31 -14.97 -1.73
CA ASN A 108 4.19 -15.75 -2.59
C ASN A 108 4.07 -17.26 -2.38
N LYS A 109 3.83 -17.71 -1.14
CA LYS A 109 3.57 -19.11 -0.86
C LYS A 109 2.29 -19.59 -1.57
N ILE A 110 1.20 -18.85 -1.45
CA ILE A 110 -0.08 -19.16 -2.13
C ILE A 110 0.08 -19.10 -3.66
N ARG A 111 0.85 -18.14 -4.19
CA ARG A 111 1.16 -18.06 -5.62
C ARG A 111 1.85 -19.33 -6.12
N CYS A 112 2.84 -19.82 -5.40
CA CYS A 112 3.53 -21.05 -5.74
C CYS A 112 2.59 -22.27 -5.69
N GLU A 113 1.71 -22.35 -4.69
CA GLU A 113 0.67 -23.39 -4.59
C GLU A 113 -0.30 -23.33 -5.78
N ASN A 114 -0.58 -22.13 -6.29
CA ASN A 114 -1.40 -21.89 -7.49
C ASN A 114 -0.64 -22.03 -8.83
N GLY A 115 0.62 -22.45 -8.81
CA GLY A 115 1.46 -22.60 -10.01
C GLY A 115 1.86 -21.29 -10.67
N LEU A 116 1.91 -20.19 -9.90
CA LEU A 116 2.36 -18.87 -10.35
C LEU A 116 3.79 -18.59 -9.89
N ASN A 117 4.50 -17.75 -10.65
CA ASN A 117 5.81 -17.26 -10.24
C ASN A 117 5.68 -16.37 -8.99
N PRO A 118 6.61 -16.46 -8.03
CA PRO A 118 6.66 -15.53 -6.91
C PRO A 118 6.87 -14.10 -7.42
N LEU A 119 6.30 -13.14 -6.71
CA LEU A 119 6.51 -11.71 -6.92
C LEU A 119 7.85 -11.30 -6.32
N ASP A 120 8.54 -10.37 -6.99
CA ASP A 120 9.61 -9.61 -6.35
C ASP A 120 9.02 -8.78 -5.21
N ILE A 121 9.51 -9.00 -3.97
CA ILE A 121 9.07 -8.26 -2.79
C ILE A 121 9.98 -7.04 -2.61
N ILE A 122 9.39 -5.84 -2.69
CA ILE A 122 10.09 -4.58 -2.49
C ILE A 122 9.66 -4.00 -1.16
N ILE A 123 10.59 -3.97 -0.22
CA ILE A 123 10.35 -3.51 1.15
C ILE A 123 10.77 -2.04 1.24
N ILE A 124 9.82 -1.20 1.66
CA ILE A 124 10.07 0.19 1.98
C ILE A 124 10.30 0.33 3.48
N GLU A 125 11.43 0.94 3.83
CA GLU A 125 11.79 1.25 5.21
C GLU A 125 10.82 2.26 5.84
N TRP A 126 10.79 2.29 7.16
CA TRP A 126 9.93 3.19 7.91
C TRP A 126 10.29 4.65 7.66
N ILE A 127 9.28 5.47 7.37
CA ILE A 127 9.42 6.92 7.40
C ILE A 127 9.20 7.38 8.85
N LEU A 128 10.20 8.06 9.40
CA LEU A 128 10.20 8.51 10.79
C LEU A 128 9.60 9.93 10.90
N ALA A 129 8.94 10.18 12.03
CA ALA A 129 8.53 11.51 12.47
C ALA A 129 9.71 12.26 13.11
N ASP A 130 9.49 13.52 13.51
CA ASP A 130 10.52 14.39 14.11
C ASP A 130 11.14 13.82 15.39
N ASP A 131 10.39 12.97 16.10
CA ASP A 131 10.85 12.28 17.32
C ASP A 131 11.60 10.96 17.04
N GLY A 132 11.88 10.63 15.77
CA GLY A 132 12.55 9.41 15.37
C GLY A 132 11.69 8.15 15.45
N VAL A 133 10.40 8.27 15.79
CA VAL A 133 9.44 7.16 15.84
C VAL A 133 8.69 7.10 14.50
N PRO A 134 8.33 5.92 13.97
CA PRO A 134 7.64 5.81 12.69
C PRO A 134 6.34 6.60 12.62
N ILE A 135 6.06 7.16 11.45
CA ILE A 135 4.76 7.76 11.12
C ILE A 135 3.73 6.64 10.98
N SER A 136 2.58 6.79 11.64
CA SER A 136 1.44 5.89 11.45
C SER A 136 0.10 6.60 11.63
N SER A 137 -0.96 6.08 11.01
CA SER A 137 -2.33 6.58 11.15
C SER A 137 -2.79 6.62 12.62
N THR A 138 -2.32 5.70 13.46
CA THR A 138 -2.63 5.67 14.90
C THR A 138 -2.12 6.92 15.61
N ARG A 139 -0.87 7.33 15.34
CA ARG A 139 -0.26 8.51 15.97
C ARG A 139 -0.95 9.80 15.52
N ILE A 140 -1.29 9.87 14.23
CA ILE A 140 -2.05 10.99 13.66
C ILE A 140 -3.44 11.10 14.33
N ARG A 141 -4.11 9.97 14.57
CA ARG A 141 -5.42 9.93 15.25
C ARG A 141 -5.35 10.39 16.71
N LYS A 142 -4.26 10.06 17.39
CA LYS A 142 -4.02 10.51 18.77
C LYS A 142 -3.59 11.97 18.87
N GLY A 143 -3.34 12.63 17.73
CA GLY A 143 -2.85 14.00 17.69
C GLY A 143 -1.40 14.12 18.16
N GLU A 144 -0.61 13.04 18.05
CA GLU A 144 0.81 13.07 18.41
C GLU A 144 1.66 13.72 17.31
N ILE A 145 1.25 13.50 16.04
CA ILE A 145 1.94 14.01 14.85
C ILE A 145 0.93 14.38 13.75
N ASP A 146 1.35 15.22 12.81
CA ASP A 146 0.63 15.44 11.55
C ASP A 146 0.96 14.37 10.49
N GLN A 147 0.37 14.51 9.29
CA GLN A 147 0.56 13.58 8.16
C GLN A 147 2.00 13.57 7.58
N LYS A 148 2.79 14.59 7.89
CA LYS A 148 4.19 14.73 7.48
C LYS A 148 5.16 14.17 8.51
N GLY A 149 4.70 13.91 9.73
CA GLY A 149 5.53 13.49 10.85
C GLY A 149 5.96 14.64 11.77
N THR A 150 5.39 15.83 11.60
CA THR A 150 5.62 16.96 12.51
C THR A 150 4.93 16.70 13.84
N LEU A 151 5.59 16.91 14.97
CA LEU A 151 4.97 16.81 16.30
C LEU A 151 3.88 17.88 16.50
N LEU A 152 2.82 17.50 17.22
CA LEU A 152 1.66 18.37 17.53
C LEU A 152 1.51 18.63 19.03
#